data_AF-A0A343LEM6-F1
#
_entry.id   AF-A0A343LEM6-F1
#
_cell.length_a   1.000
_cell.length_b   1.000
_cell.length_c   1.000
_cell.angle_alpha   90.00
_cell.angle_beta   90.00
_cell.angle_gamma   90.00
#
_symmetry.space_group_name_H-M   'P 1'
#
loop_
_entity.id
_entity.type
_entity.pdbx_description
1 polymer ?
#
loop_
_entity_poly.entity_id
_entity_poly.type
_entity_poly.pdbx_seq_one_letter_code
_entity_poly.pdbx_strand_id
1 'polypeptide(L)'
;MFVFAFYLLLVVIFVFIFYLVYLVLSFKDQGLMKSSPFECGFSVLGGVYSSFSINFFVIMVLFVFFDLEVVMFLGIILSEVLSGLGFTVLFFFVFLGFWVEFIFGKLVWVV
;
A
#
# COMPACT_ATOMS: atom_id res chain seq x y z
N MET A 1 -10.26 -19.85 17.33
CA MET A 1 -10.15 -18.48 17.90
C MET A 1 -8.97 -18.35 18.87
N PHE A 2 -8.85 -19.20 19.90
CA PHE A 2 -7.70 -19.15 20.85
C PHE A 2 -6.32 -19.33 20.19
N VAL A 3 -6.19 -20.26 19.24
CA VAL A 3 -4.92 -20.47 18.49
C VAL A 3 -4.52 -19.23 17.69
N PHE A 4 -5.48 -18.54 17.09
CA PHE A 4 -5.25 -17.31 16.33
C PHE A 4 -4.81 -16.16 17.25
N ALA A 5 -5.48 -16.00 18.40
CA ALA A 5 -5.09 -15.01 19.41
C ALA A 5 -3.68 -15.28 19.97
N PHE A 6 -3.34 -16.56 20.19
CA PHE A 6 -2.00 -16.95 20.63
C PHE A 6 -0.92 -16.59 19.60
N TYR A 7 -1.18 -16.83 18.31
CA TYR A 7 -0.25 -16.45 17.24
C TYR A 7 -0.03 -14.93 17.19
N LEU A 8 -1.10 -14.13 17.25
CA LEU A 8 -0.99 -12.66 17.26
C LEU A 8 -0.17 -12.15 18.45
N LEU A 9 -0.39 -12.74 19.64
CA LEU A 9 0.34 -12.38 20.84
C LEU A 9 1.85 -12.70 20.70
N LEU A 10 2.20 -13.84 20.11
CA LEU A 10 3.58 -14.18 19.83
C LEU A 10 4.25 -13.17 18.89
N VAL A 11 3.58 -12.76 17.80
CA VAL A 11 4.12 -11.77 16.85
C VAL A 11 4.45 -10.46 17.56
N VAL A 12 3.53 -9.95 18.38
CA VAL A 12 3.74 -8.70 19.14
C VAL A 12 4.91 -8.83 20.11
N ILE A 13 5.00 -9.95 20.83
CA ILE A 13 6.11 -10.21 21.76
C ILE A 13 7.44 -10.25 21.01
N PHE A 14 7.52 -10.93 19.87
CA PHE A 14 8.76 -10.99 19.09
C PHE A 14 9.20 -9.61 18.60
N VAL A 15 8.29 -8.81 18.06
CA VAL A 15 8.61 -7.43 17.63
C VAL A 15 9.16 -6.62 18.80
N PHE A 16 8.54 -6.74 19.98
CA PHE A 16 9.00 -6.02 21.17
C PHE A 16 10.37 -6.50 21.66
N ILE A 17 10.61 -7.81 21.69
CA ILE A 17 11.91 -8.39 22.07
C ILE A 17 13.00 -7.92 21.10
N PHE A 18 12.78 -8.00 19.78
CA PHE A 18 13.75 -7.53 18.80
C PHE A 18 14.04 -6.04 18.93
N TYR A 19 13.02 -5.23 19.20
CA TYR A 19 13.19 -3.80 19.45
C TYR A 19 14.01 -3.53 20.72
N LEU A 20 13.74 -4.25 21.82
CA LEU A 20 14.51 -4.12 23.06
C LEU A 20 15.97 -4.55 22.87
N VAL A 21 16.21 -5.67 22.18
CA VAL A 21 17.56 -6.15 21.86
C VAL A 21 18.30 -5.10 21.03
N TYR A 22 17.66 -4.51 20.03
CA TYR A 22 18.22 -3.40 19.26
C TYR A 22 18.59 -2.20 20.16
N LEU A 23 17.70 -1.80 21.07
CA LEU A 23 17.97 -0.68 21.96
C LEU A 23 19.16 -0.92 22.90
N VAL A 24 19.34 -2.15 23.39
CA VAL A 24 20.43 -2.50 24.31
C VAL A 24 21.77 -2.67 23.58
N LEU A 25 21.76 -3.27 22.39
CA LEU A 25 23.00 -3.55 21.63
C LEU A 25 23.48 -2.36 20.79
N SER A 26 22.60 -1.41 20.46
CA SER A 26 22.95 -0.30 19.57
C SER A 26 23.78 0.77 20.29
N PHE A 27 24.97 1.06 19.75
CA PHE A 27 25.73 2.25 20.11
C PHE A 27 25.11 3.48 19.42
N LYS A 28 24.53 4.38 20.20
CA LYS A 28 23.86 5.59 19.71
C LYS A 28 24.74 6.83 19.91
N ASP A 29 25.33 7.33 18.83
CA ASP A 29 25.96 8.65 18.82
C ASP A 29 24.92 9.73 18.45
N GLN A 30 24.70 10.69 19.33
CA GLN A 30 23.76 11.80 19.14
C GLN A 30 24.43 13.03 18.49
N GLY A 31 25.41 12.83 17.61
CA GLY A 31 26.07 13.94 16.93
C GLY A 31 25.11 14.70 16.01
N LEU A 32 25.20 16.04 15.99
CA LEU A 32 24.35 16.91 15.18
C LEU A 32 24.26 16.49 13.70
N MET A 33 25.39 16.05 13.13
CA MET A 33 25.48 15.58 11.73
C MET A 33 24.83 14.22 11.49
N LYS A 34 24.69 13.38 12.52
CA LYS A 34 23.94 12.10 12.45
C LYS A 34 22.43 12.33 12.61
N SER A 35 22.04 13.41 13.31
CA SER A 35 20.64 13.80 13.50
C SER A 35 20.08 14.72 12.40
N SER A 36 20.94 15.29 11.55
CA SER A 36 20.52 16.07 10.38
C SER A 36 20.15 15.16 9.20
N PRO A 37 19.17 15.54 8.35
CA PRO A 37 18.89 14.81 7.12
C PRO A 37 20.14 14.76 6.23
N PHE A 38 20.28 13.68 5.48
CA PHE A 38 21.37 13.54 4.52
C PHE A 38 21.17 14.53 3.37
N GLU A 39 22.10 15.47 3.26
CA GLU A 39 22.20 16.41 2.15
C GLU A 39 23.54 16.20 1.44
N CYS A 40 23.61 16.56 0.16
CA CYS A 40 24.85 16.49 -0.63
C CYS A 40 25.91 17.54 -0.21
N GLY A 41 25.95 17.93 1.06
CA GLY A 41 26.85 18.95 1.62
C GLY A 41 26.34 20.39 1.54
N PHE A 42 25.11 20.60 1.08
CA PHE A 42 24.49 21.92 0.96
C PHE A 42 23.44 22.16 2.04
N SER A 43 23.32 23.40 2.53
CA SER A 43 22.19 23.80 3.36
C SER A 43 20.91 23.83 2.51
N VAL A 44 19.81 23.34 3.03
CA VAL A 44 18.50 23.38 2.36
C VAL A 44 18.17 24.83 1.97
N LEU A 45 18.16 25.11 0.67
CA LEU A 45 17.79 26.42 0.13
C LEU A 45 16.31 26.38 -0.28
N GLY A 46 15.44 26.95 0.55
CA GLY A 46 14.02 27.12 0.24
C GLY A 46 13.07 26.25 1.08
N GLY A 47 11.77 26.41 0.84
CA GLY A 47 10.73 25.61 1.48
C GLY A 47 10.60 24.23 0.83
N VAL A 48 10.40 23.19 1.63
CA VAL A 48 10.09 21.82 1.19
C VAL A 48 8.63 21.75 0.73
N TYR A 49 8.27 22.50 -0.30
CA TYR A 49 7.00 22.34 -0.98
C TYR A 49 7.24 21.42 -2.17
N SER A 50 6.99 20.12 -1.97
CA SER A 50 6.84 19.23 -3.10
C SER A 50 5.56 19.61 -3.84
N SER A 51 5.67 19.82 -5.15
CA SER A 51 4.50 19.92 -6.01
C SER A 51 3.71 18.61 -5.91
N PHE A 52 2.42 18.72 -5.61
CA PHE A 52 1.56 17.55 -5.56
C PHE A 52 1.38 17.00 -6.98
N SER A 53 1.80 15.76 -7.17
CA SER A 53 1.71 15.05 -8.44
C SER A 53 0.32 14.41 -8.57
N ILE A 54 -0.50 15.00 -9.44
CA ILE A 54 -1.87 14.54 -9.74
C ILE A 54 -1.89 13.06 -10.18
N ASN A 55 -0.81 12.60 -10.82
CA ASN A 55 -0.69 11.21 -11.26
C ASN A 55 -0.76 10.21 -10.09
N PHE A 56 -0.12 10.50 -8.95
CA PHE A 56 -0.18 9.62 -7.78
C PHE A 56 -1.57 9.60 -7.15
N PHE A 57 -2.27 10.73 -7.17
CA PHE A 57 -3.65 10.80 -6.72
C PHE A 57 -4.58 9.92 -7.56
N VAL A 58 -4.44 10.01 -8.89
CA VAL A 58 -5.26 9.22 -9.82
C VAL A 58 -5.02 7.73 -9.61
N ILE A 59 -3.77 7.29 -9.43
CA ILE A 59 -3.44 5.88 -9.15
C ILE A 59 -4.07 5.42 -7.84
N MET A 60 -4.03 6.24 -6.77
CA MET A 60 -4.67 5.91 -5.49
C MET A 60 -6.18 5.74 -5.60
N VAL A 61 -6.85 6.64 -6.34
CA VAL A 61 -8.31 6.53 -6.56
C VAL A 61 -8.65 5.28 -7.38
N LEU A 62 -7.89 4.99 -8.44
CA LEU A 62 -8.08 3.77 -9.25
C LEU A 62 -7.87 2.49 -8.42
N PHE A 63 -6.87 2.47 -7.53
CA PHE A 63 -6.63 1.34 -6.64
C PHE A 63 -7.84 1.03 -5.75
N VAL A 64 -8.52 2.05 -5.23
CA VAL A 64 -9.72 1.86 -4.39
C VAL A 64 -10.86 1.23 -5.19
N PHE A 65 -11.09 1.67 -6.44
CA PHE A 65 -12.12 1.07 -7.28
C PHE A 65 -11.80 -0.39 -7.63
N PHE A 66 -10.55 -0.69 -7.98
CA PHE A 66 -10.11 -2.05 -8.26
C PHE A 66 -10.23 -2.97 -7.03
N ASP A 67 -9.92 -2.49 -5.82
CA ASP A 67 -10.07 -3.27 -4.58
C ASP A 67 -11.55 -3.63 -4.32
N LEU A 68 -12.47 -2.69 -4.59
CA LEU A 68 -13.92 -2.94 -4.50
C LEU A 68 -14.39 -4.00 -5.51
N GLU A 69 -13.85 -4.00 -6.72
CA GLU A 69 -14.14 -5.01 -7.74
C GLU A 69 -13.69 -6.40 -7.33
N VAL A 70 -12.51 -6.53 -6.71
CA VAL A 70 -12.02 -7.81 -6.17
C VAL A 70 -12.91 -8.31 -5.03
N VAL A 71 -13.36 -7.44 -4.13
CA VAL A 71 -14.32 -7.80 -3.07
C VAL A 71 -15.65 -8.30 -3.66
N MET A 72 -16.16 -7.64 -4.71
CA MET A 72 -17.37 -8.07 -5.41
C MET A 72 -17.20 -9.45 -6.06
N PHE A 73 -16.05 -9.72 -6.67
CA PHE A 73 -15.71 -11.04 -7.22
C PHE A 73 -15.72 -12.13 -6.15
N LEU A 74 -15.08 -11.88 -5.00
CA LEU A 74 -15.05 -12.83 -3.89
C LEU A 74 -16.47 -13.13 -3.38
N GLY A 75 -17.32 -12.11 -3.31
CA GLY A 75 -18.74 -12.26 -2.94
C GLY A 75 -19.51 -13.20 -3.89
N ILE A 76 -19.30 -13.09 -5.20
CA ILE A 76 -19.96 -13.98 -6.18
C ILE A 76 -19.45 -15.42 -6.05
N ILE A 77 -18.14 -15.61 -5.91
CA ILE A 77 -17.55 -16.96 -5.79
C ILE A 77 -18.12 -17.71 -4.57
N LEU A 78 -18.33 -17.00 -3.46
CA LEU A 78 -18.92 -17.57 -2.24
C LEU A 78 -20.45 -17.77 -2.35
N SER A 79 -21.11 -17.14 -3.31
CA SER A 79 -22.56 -17.26 -3.49
C SER A 79 -22.92 -18.48 -4.36
N GLU A 80 -23.71 -19.40 -3.82
CA GLU A 80 -24.17 -20.59 -4.57
C GLU A 80 -25.25 -20.25 -5.62
N VAL A 81 -25.91 -19.10 -5.49
CA VAL A 81 -27.11 -18.72 -6.26
C VAL A 81 -26.75 -18.06 -7.61
N LEU A 82 -25.57 -17.46 -7.75
CA LEU A 82 -25.18 -16.64 -8.90
C LEU A 82 -23.95 -17.22 -9.65
N SER A 83 -23.91 -18.55 -9.80
CA SER A 83 -22.68 -19.29 -10.06
C SER A 83 -22.04 -19.10 -11.44
N GLY A 84 -22.79 -18.66 -12.46
CA GLY A 84 -22.27 -18.53 -13.84
C GLY A 84 -22.49 -17.16 -14.46
N LEU A 85 -23.74 -16.71 -14.55
CA LEU A 85 -24.09 -15.45 -15.23
C LEU A 85 -23.58 -14.21 -14.47
N GLY A 86 -23.62 -14.24 -13.14
CA GLY A 86 -23.09 -13.14 -12.33
C GLY A 86 -21.58 -12.98 -12.48
N PHE A 87 -20.86 -14.11 -12.51
CA PHE A 87 -19.43 -14.14 -12.74
C PHE A 87 -19.05 -13.58 -14.11
N THR A 88 -19.74 -14.00 -15.18
CA THR A 88 -19.45 -13.50 -16.53
C THR A 88 -19.73 -12.00 -16.67
N VAL A 89 -20.84 -11.51 -16.11
CA VAL A 89 -21.18 -10.08 -16.14
C VAL A 89 -20.15 -9.24 -15.40
N LEU A 90 -19.76 -9.63 -14.17
CA LEU A 90 -18.71 -8.91 -13.43
C LEU A 90 -17.36 -8.99 -14.14
N PHE A 91 -17.02 -10.14 -14.72
CA PHE A 91 -15.78 -10.30 -15.47
C PHE A 91 -15.69 -9.35 -16.65
N PHE A 92 -16.76 -9.23 -17.44
CA PHE A 92 -16.81 -8.26 -18.53
C PHE A 92 -16.79 -6.82 -18.02
N PHE A 93 -17.45 -6.51 -16.90
CA PHE A 93 -17.41 -5.18 -16.30
C PHE A 93 -15.99 -4.76 -15.92
N VAL A 94 -15.26 -5.60 -15.19
CA VAL A 94 -13.87 -5.33 -14.78
C VAL A 94 -12.93 -5.28 -15.98
N PHE A 95 -13.11 -6.18 -16.95
CA PHE A 95 -12.30 -6.17 -18.17
C PHE A 95 -12.47 -4.87 -18.98
N LEU A 96 -13.71 -4.38 -19.09
CA LEU A 96 -13.99 -3.10 -19.75
C LEU A 96 -13.42 -1.92 -18.96
N GLY A 97 -13.52 -1.92 -17.63
CA GLY A 97 -12.92 -0.91 -16.76
C GLY A 97 -11.41 -0.81 -17.00
N PHE A 98 -10.71 -1.95 -16.94
CA PHE A 98 -9.27 -2.01 -17.20
C PHE A 98 -8.89 -1.56 -18.62
N TRP A 99 -9.67 -1.96 -19.63
CA TRP A 99 -9.46 -1.53 -21.01
C TRP A 99 -9.53 -0.02 -21.18
N VAL A 100 -10.52 0.61 -20.54
CA VAL A 100 -10.71 2.07 -20.55
C VAL A 100 -9.53 2.76 -19.86
N GLU A 101 -9.09 2.27 -18.70
CA GLU A 101 -7.94 2.79 -17.99
C GLU A 101 -6.64 2.73 -18.81
N PHE A 102 -6.44 1.62 -19.52
CA PHE A 102 -5.28 1.42 -20.39
C PHE A 102 -5.24 2.44 -21.52
N ILE A 103 -6.37 2.70 -22.19
CA ILE A 103 -6.46 3.71 -23.26
C ILE A 103 -6.16 5.12 -22.72
N PHE A 104 -6.63 5.45 -21.52
CA PHE A 104 -6.39 6.76 -20.93
C PHE A 104 -4.92 6.99 -20.53
N GLY A 105 -4.07 5.97 -20.57
CA GLY A 105 -2.64 6.11 -20.28
C GLY A 105 -2.32 6.55 -18.86
N LYS A 106 -3.31 6.50 -17.94
CA LYS A 106 -3.19 6.94 -16.54
C LYS A 106 -2.22 6.06 -15.71
N LEU A 107 -1.89 4.90 -16.25
CA LEU A 107 -0.96 3.93 -15.67
C LEU A 107 0.49 4.13 -16.14
N VAL A 108 0.73 5.00 -17.13
CA VAL A 108 2.08 5.26 -17.64
C VAL A 108 2.73 6.34 -16.80
N TRP A 109 3.78 5.96 -16.07
CA TRP A 109 4.61 6.91 -15.35
C TRP A 109 5.66 7.46 -16.29
N VAL A 110 5.46 8.71 -16.74
CA VAL A 110 6.53 9.49 -17.38
C VAL A 110 7.14 10.36 -16.29
N VAL A 111 8.44 10.15 -16.06
CA VAL A 111 9.29 11.00 -15.19
C VAL A 111 9.50 12.35 -15.83
#